data_AF-A0A9W4WJK2-F1
#
_entry.id   AF-A0A9W4WJK2-F1
#
_cell.length_a   1.000
_cell.length_b   1.000
_cell.length_c   1.000
_cell.angle_alpha   90.00
_cell.angle_beta   90.00
_cell.angle_gamma   90.00
#
_symmetry.space_group_name_H-M   'P 1'
#
loop_
_entity.id
_entity.type
_entity.pdbx_description
1 polymer ?
#
loop_
_entity_poly.entity_id
_entity_poly.type
_entity_poly.pdbx_seq_one_letter_code
_entity_poly.pdbx_strand_id
1 'polypeptide(L)'
;MDENKLDSADPSLLNRFEKQKMSINDALNNIQKSLVGNLSDWVRRMSTLIRANPKSPSCNNEFTQKDLFIGFNKDETLQSLVINFTKSNSEVKNEEIIERCKECLIAIASSDGIVRAEQSTLKPDEIERVKEIYFQQKHDNLYEYFDDLL
;
A
#
# COMPACT_ATOMS: atom_id res chain seq x y z
N MET A 1 -17.80 3.63 17.94
CA MET A 1 -17.64 2.43 18.80
C MET A 1 -16.53 1.61 18.18
N ASP A 2 -15.56 1.14 18.96
CA ASP A 2 -14.47 0.30 18.45
C ASP A 2 -15.04 -1.07 18.03
N GLU A 3 -14.78 -1.50 16.79
CA GLU A 3 -15.29 -2.76 16.24
C GLU A 3 -14.90 -3.96 17.13
N ASN A 4 -13.69 -3.92 17.69
CA ASN A 4 -13.17 -5.02 18.53
C ASN A 4 -13.84 -5.10 19.90
N LYS A 5 -14.66 -4.11 20.27
CA LYS A 5 -15.36 -4.04 21.56
C LYS A 5 -16.87 -4.16 21.42
N LEU A 6 -17.37 -4.43 20.21
CA LEU A 6 -18.79 -4.54 19.92
C LEU A 6 -19.48 -5.62 20.78
N ASP A 7 -18.82 -6.77 20.97
CA ASP A 7 -19.36 -7.89 21.75
C ASP A 7 -19.49 -7.58 23.25
N SER A 8 -18.76 -6.56 23.73
CA SER A 8 -18.77 -6.11 25.12
C SER A 8 -19.66 -4.89 25.37
N ALA A 9 -20.31 -4.37 24.32
CA ALA A 9 -21.15 -3.19 24.43
C ALA A 9 -22.49 -3.52 25.09
N ASP A 10 -23.02 -2.56 25.86
CA ASP A 10 -24.31 -2.71 26.55
C ASP A 10 -25.44 -3.03 25.55
N PRO A 11 -26.12 -4.19 25.69
CA PRO A 11 -27.21 -4.58 24.81
C PRO A 11 -28.33 -3.55 24.70
N SER A 12 -28.59 -2.80 25.78
CA SER A 12 -29.65 -1.79 25.83
C SER A 12 -29.35 -0.57 24.95
N LEU A 13 -28.07 -0.24 24.78
CA LEU A 13 -27.61 0.82 23.87
C LEU A 13 -27.63 0.32 22.42
N LEU A 14 -27.11 -0.88 22.17
CA LEU A 14 -27.07 -1.47 20.83
C LEU A 14 -28.47 -1.62 20.22
N ASN A 15 -29.48 -1.97 21.02
CA ASN A 15 -30.84 -2.21 20.54
C ASN A 15 -31.60 -0.92 20.11
N ARG A 16 -31.04 0.26 20.37
CA ARG A 16 -31.64 1.56 20.00
C ARG A 16 -31.16 2.09 18.65
N PHE A 17 -30.15 1.47 18.04
CA PHE A 17 -29.57 1.90 16.77
C PHE A 17 -29.80 0.86 15.66
N GLU A 18 -30.06 1.34 14.45
CA GLU A 18 -29.89 0.54 13.24
C GLU A 18 -28.39 0.35 13.00
N LYS A 19 -27.94 -0.91 12.89
CA LYS A 19 -26.52 -1.26 12.86
C LYS A 19 -26.09 -1.49 11.43
N GLN A 20 -25.08 -0.74 10.99
CA GLN A 20 -24.41 -0.97 9.72
C GLN A 20 -22.93 -1.23 9.98
N LYS A 21 -22.43 -2.36 9.45
CA LYS A 21 -21.01 -2.68 9.44
C LYS A 21 -20.52 -2.48 8.01
N MET A 22 -19.58 -1.55 7.83
CA MET A 22 -19.00 -1.25 6.53
C MET A 22 -17.49 -1.14 6.67
N SER A 23 -16.78 -2.06 6.03
CA SER A 23 -15.34 -1.97 5.83
C SER A 23 -15.03 -1.13 4.59
N ILE A 24 -13.77 -0.68 4.45
CA ILE A 24 -13.34 0.00 3.22
C ILE A 24 -13.50 -0.89 1.99
N ASN A 25 -13.39 -2.22 2.14
CA ASN A 25 -13.59 -3.19 1.06
C ASN A 25 -15.06 -3.25 0.60
N ASP A 26 -16.00 -3.00 1.50
CA ASP A 26 -17.44 -2.97 1.18
C ASP A 26 -17.80 -1.72 0.36
N ALA A 27 -17.03 -0.65 0.51
CA ALA A 27 -17.22 0.60 -0.25
C ALA A 27 -16.66 0.55 -1.68
N LEU A 28 -15.88 -0.47 -2.04
CA LEU A 28 -15.25 -0.56 -3.37
C LEU A 28 -16.21 -1.13 -4.43
N ASN A 29 -16.25 -0.48 -5.59
CA ASN A 29 -16.88 -1.06 -6.79
C ASN A 29 -15.97 -2.12 -7.46
N ASN A 30 -16.49 -2.82 -8.47
CA ASN A 30 -15.75 -3.91 -9.12
C ASN A 30 -14.45 -3.47 -9.80
N ILE A 31 -14.43 -2.26 -10.38
CA ILE A 31 -13.23 -1.70 -11.02
C ILE A 31 -12.19 -1.42 -9.94
N GLN A 32 -12.57 -0.75 -8.86
CA GLN A 32 -11.68 -0.45 -7.74
C GLN A 32 -11.13 -1.74 -7.10
N LYS A 33 -11.94 -2.78 -6.94
CA LYS A 33 -11.49 -4.09 -6.44
C LYS A 33 -10.43 -4.71 -7.35
N SER A 34 -10.60 -4.62 -8.67
CA SER A 34 -9.60 -5.10 -9.63
C SER A 34 -8.29 -4.30 -9.53
N LEU A 35 -8.36 -2.98 -9.38
CA LEU A 35 -7.18 -2.12 -9.21
C LEU A 35 -6.43 -2.46 -7.92
N VAL A 36 -7.15 -2.63 -6.80
CA VAL A 36 -6.57 -3.05 -5.52
C VAL A 36 -5.89 -4.42 -5.65
N GLY A 37 -6.50 -5.36 -6.36
CA GLY A 37 -5.89 -6.67 -6.65
C GLY A 37 -4.55 -6.54 -7.38
N ASN A 38 -4.51 -5.74 -8.45
CA ASN A 38 -3.28 -5.49 -9.21
C ASN A 38 -2.18 -4.85 -8.36
N LEU A 39 -2.53 -3.87 -7.52
CA LEU A 39 -1.58 -3.23 -6.60
C LEU A 39 -1.10 -4.20 -5.52
N SER A 40 -1.98 -5.03 -4.98
CA SER A 40 -1.64 -6.03 -3.97
C SER A 40 -0.61 -7.03 -4.51
N ASP A 41 -0.81 -7.50 -5.75
CA ASP A 41 0.16 -8.37 -6.42
C ASP A 41 1.50 -7.68 -6.66
N TRP A 42 1.49 -6.40 -7.05
CA TRP A 42 2.72 -5.63 -7.24
C TRP A 42 3.48 -5.42 -5.93
N VAL A 43 2.81 -4.96 -4.86
CA VAL A 43 3.40 -4.77 -3.52
C VAL A 43 3.95 -6.10 -2.96
N ARG A 44 3.21 -7.20 -3.12
CA ARG A 44 3.67 -8.54 -2.75
C ARG A 44 4.95 -8.91 -3.49
N ARG A 45 4.98 -8.78 -4.82
CA ARG A 45 6.17 -9.10 -5.63
C ARG A 45 7.38 -8.28 -5.24
N MET A 46 7.18 -6.99 -4.94
CA MET A 46 8.23 -6.06 -4.53
C MET A 46 8.83 -6.41 -3.17
N SER A 47 8.02 -6.89 -2.23
CA SER A 47 8.48 -7.36 -0.91
C SER A 47 9.05 -8.79 -0.90
N THR A 48 8.78 -9.61 -1.93
CA THR A 48 9.22 -11.00 -1.97
C THR A 48 10.61 -11.11 -2.59
N LEU A 49 11.61 -11.58 -1.84
CA LEU A 49 13.00 -11.72 -2.28
C LEU A 49 13.26 -13.09 -2.95
N ILE A 50 13.94 -13.09 -4.10
CA ILE A 50 14.32 -14.29 -4.87
C ILE A 50 15.30 -15.19 -4.11
N ARG A 51 16.15 -14.62 -3.23
CA ARG A 51 17.27 -15.31 -2.56
C ARG A 51 16.95 -15.90 -1.18
N ALA A 52 15.69 -15.94 -0.75
CA ALA A 52 15.33 -16.62 0.49
C ALA A 52 15.52 -18.14 0.34
N ASN A 53 16.68 -18.66 0.74
CA ASN A 53 16.93 -20.10 0.78
C ASN A 53 15.92 -20.75 1.73
N PRO A 54 15.07 -21.69 1.28
CA PRO A 54 14.02 -22.31 2.10
C PRO A 54 14.56 -23.24 3.21
N LYS A 55 15.88 -23.37 3.35
CA LYS A 55 16.55 -24.31 4.27
C LYS A 55 17.38 -23.65 5.38
N SER A 56 17.30 -22.33 5.57
CA SER A 56 17.97 -21.65 6.69
C SER A 56 16.93 -21.23 7.74
N PRO A 57 16.84 -21.94 8.89
CA PRO A 57 15.87 -21.63 9.95
C PRO A 57 16.25 -20.41 10.80
N SER A 58 17.33 -19.69 10.45
CA SER A 58 17.88 -18.59 11.25
C SER A 58 17.51 -17.19 10.75
N CYS A 59 16.71 -17.06 9.70
CA CYS A 59 16.24 -15.78 9.16
C CYS A 59 14.72 -15.64 9.32
N ASN A 60 14.22 -15.71 10.55
CA ASN A 60 12.79 -15.57 10.87
C ASN A 60 12.26 -14.13 10.71
N ASN A 61 13.07 -13.18 10.24
CA ASN A 61 12.60 -11.86 9.83
C ASN A 61 12.32 -11.88 8.33
N GLU A 62 11.15 -12.40 7.95
CA GLU A 62 10.65 -12.23 6.59
C GLU A 62 10.50 -10.72 6.34
N PHE A 63 11.18 -10.21 5.31
CA PHE A 63 10.98 -8.83 4.86
C PHE A 63 9.56 -8.71 4.31
N THR A 64 8.74 -7.89 4.95
CA THR A 64 7.32 -7.73 4.63
C THR A 64 7.03 -6.39 3.97
N GLN A 65 5.80 -6.24 3.52
CA GLN A 65 5.28 -5.00 2.95
C GLN A 65 5.32 -3.86 3.97
N LYS A 66 5.25 -4.16 5.28
CA LYS A 66 5.34 -3.17 6.36
C LYS A 66 6.77 -2.68 6.60
N ASP A 67 7.76 -3.50 6.27
CA ASP A 67 9.17 -3.13 6.35
C ASP A 67 9.59 -2.31 5.12
N LEU A 68 8.97 -2.58 3.97
CA LEU A 68 9.15 -1.82 2.75
C LEU A 68 8.42 -0.48 2.78
N PHE A 69 7.13 -0.47 3.09
CA PHE A 69 6.26 0.72 3.00
C PHE A 69 5.88 1.17 4.42
N ILE A 70 6.38 2.34 4.81
CA ILE A 70 6.18 2.90 6.14
C ILE A 70 4.69 3.23 6.34
N GLY A 71 4.08 2.65 7.39
CA GLY A 71 2.66 2.84 7.69
C GLY A 71 1.71 1.96 6.86
N PHE A 72 2.21 0.95 6.14
CA PHE A 72 1.37 0.08 5.32
C PHE A 72 0.39 -0.77 6.14
N ASN A 73 -0.88 -0.64 5.79
CA ASN A 73 -1.97 -1.48 6.26
C ASN A 73 -2.56 -2.25 5.07
N LYS A 74 -2.49 -3.58 5.13
CA LYS A 74 -3.00 -4.49 4.09
C LYS A 74 -4.49 -4.31 3.78
N ASP A 75 -5.27 -3.85 4.77
CA ASP A 75 -6.72 -3.77 4.68
C ASP A 75 -7.20 -2.37 4.31
N GLU A 76 -6.32 -1.36 4.31
CA GLU A 76 -6.71 0.05 4.15
C GLU A 76 -5.85 0.85 3.14
N THR A 77 -4.54 0.63 3.08
CA THR A 77 -3.62 1.50 2.32
C THR A 77 -3.93 1.48 0.83
N LEU A 78 -4.03 0.28 0.24
CA LEU A 78 -4.27 0.14 -1.21
C LEU A 78 -5.66 0.63 -1.60
N GLN A 79 -6.66 0.30 -0.79
CA GLN A 79 -8.04 0.71 -0.96
C GLN A 79 -8.16 2.23 -0.89
N SER A 80 -7.48 2.86 0.07
CA SER A 80 -7.47 4.32 0.24
C SER A 80 -6.86 5.03 -0.96
N LEU A 81 -5.72 4.54 -1.48
CA LEU A 81 -5.08 5.11 -2.67
C LEU A 81 -5.98 5.00 -3.90
N VAL A 82 -6.54 3.82 -4.16
CA VAL A 82 -7.45 3.61 -5.30
C VAL A 82 -8.69 4.48 -5.17
N ILE A 83 -9.30 4.58 -3.99
CA ILE A 83 -10.43 5.48 -3.75
C ILE A 83 -10.04 6.93 -4.01
N ASN A 84 -8.87 7.39 -3.54
CA ASN A 84 -8.42 8.76 -3.71
C ASN A 84 -8.32 9.17 -5.20
N PHE A 85 -7.71 8.30 -6.02
CA PHE A 85 -7.51 8.58 -7.44
C PHE A 85 -8.73 8.29 -8.33
N THR A 86 -9.66 7.45 -7.88
CA THR A 86 -10.92 7.21 -8.59
C THR A 86 -12.00 8.24 -8.24
N LYS A 87 -11.98 8.84 -7.04
CA LYS A 87 -12.91 9.91 -6.64
C LYS A 87 -12.73 11.20 -7.43
N SER A 88 -11.49 11.50 -7.82
CA SER A 88 -11.12 12.78 -8.38
C SER A 88 -11.42 12.92 -9.87
N ASN A 89 -11.52 11.83 -10.64
CA ASN A 89 -11.78 11.90 -12.09
C ASN A 89 -12.42 10.60 -12.64
N SER A 90 -13.63 10.68 -13.20
CA SER A 90 -14.28 9.54 -13.86
C SER A 90 -13.67 9.16 -15.22
N GLU A 91 -12.77 9.99 -15.76
CA GLU A 91 -12.18 9.82 -17.10
C GLU A 91 -10.74 9.29 -17.09
N VAL A 92 -10.10 9.21 -15.92
CA VAL A 92 -8.72 8.73 -15.82
C VAL A 92 -8.69 7.22 -16.08
N LYS A 93 -7.80 6.80 -16.97
CA LYS A 93 -7.64 5.39 -17.33
C LYS A 93 -7.14 4.58 -16.15
N ASN A 94 -7.60 3.34 -16.03
CA ASN A 94 -7.23 2.42 -14.96
C ASN A 94 -5.70 2.26 -14.83
N GLU A 95 -4.97 2.25 -15.94
CA GLU A 95 -3.51 2.14 -15.96
C GLU A 95 -2.85 3.36 -15.29
N GLU A 96 -3.35 4.57 -15.57
CA GLU A 96 -2.84 5.80 -14.95
C GLU A 96 -3.10 5.82 -13.44
N ILE A 97 -4.26 5.29 -13.00
CA ILE A 97 -4.57 5.15 -11.57
C ILE A 97 -3.56 4.23 -10.89
N ILE A 98 -3.22 3.10 -11.51
CA ILE A 98 -2.23 2.16 -10.97
C ILE A 98 -0.87 2.85 -10.83
N GLU A 99 -0.43 3.58 -11.85
CA GLU A 99 0.87 4.25 -11.83
C GLU A 99 0.94 5.33 -10.75
N ARG A 100 -0.09 6.16 -10.60
CA ARG A 100 -0.17 7.14 -9.49
C ARG A 100 -0.18 6.47 -8.12
N CYS A 101 -0.88 5.35 -7.98
CA CYS A 101 -0.87 4.59 -6.72
C CYS A 101 0.54 4.05 -6.41
N LYS A 102 1.27 3.56 -7.42
CA LYS A 102 2.67 3.10 -7.25
C LYS A 102 3.58 4.25 -6.84
N GLU A 103 3.47 5.41 -7.47
CA GLU A 103 4.25 6.61 -7.12
C GLU A 103 4.04 7.00 -5.64
N CYS A 104 2.80 6.99 -5.15
CA CYS A 104 2.49 7.23 -3.75
C CYS A 104 3.06 6.16 -2.81
N LEU A 105 3.04 4.88 -3.22
CA LEU A 105 3.63 3.79 -2.44
C LEU A 105 5.16 3.94 -2.37
N ILE A 106 5.81 4.29 -3.49
CA ILE A 106 7.25 4.54 -3.55
C ILE A 106 7.63 5.72 -2.65
N ALA A 107 6.79 6.75 -2.56
CA ALA A 107 7.00 7.90 -1.69
C ALA A 107 7.02 7.57 -0.19
N ILE A 108 6.49 6.42 0.22
CA ILE A 108 6.54 5.94 1.60
C ILE A 108 7.46 4.72 1.76
N ALA A 109 8.22 4.37 0.72
CA ALA A 109 9.14 3.25 0.78
C ALA A 109 10.39 3.61 1.60
N SER A 110 10.87 2.67 2.39
CA SER A 110 12.16 2.80 3.07
C SER A 110 13.31 2.70 2.06
N SER A 111 14.38 3.48 2.27
CA SER A 111 15.55 3.46 1.39
C SER A 111 16.21 2.07 1.34
N ASP A 112 16.32 1.38 2.48
CA ASP A 112 16.75 -0.02 2.55
C ASP A 112 15.81 -0.94 1.75
N GLY A 113 14.49 -0.71 1.84
CA GLY A 113 13.52 -1.46 1.07
C GLY A 113 13.66 -1.30 -0.44
N ILE A 114 13.98 -0.09 -0.92
CA ILE A 114 14.26 0.17 -2.35
C ILE A 114 15.53 -0.54 -2.82
N VAL A 115 16.59 -0.54 -2.02
CA VAL A 115 17.82 -1.29 -2.33
C VAL A 115 17.54 -2.79 -2.35
N ARG A 116 16.77 -3.32 -1.39
CA ARG A 116 16.38 -4.73 -1.35
C ARG A 116 15.46 -5.14 -2.50
N ALA A 117 14.68 -4.21 -3.04
CA ALA A 117 13.79 -4.48 -4.17
C ALA A 117 14.55 -4.96 -5.42
N GLU A 118 15.87 -4.71 -5.53
CA GLU A 118 16.74 -5.32 -6.56
C GLU A 118 16.73 -6.85 -6.55
N GLN A 119 16.53 -7.44 -5.38
CA GLN A 119 16.46 -8.89 -5.22
C GLN A 119 15.01 -9.39 -5.17
N SER A 120 14.04 -8.52 -5.47
CA SER A 120 12.63 -8.88 -5.48
C SER A 120 12.22 -9.70 -6.70
N THR A 121 10.99 -10.22 -6.68
CA THR A 121 10.40 -10.94 -7.83
C THR A 121 9.87 -10.03 -8.94
N LEU A 122 10.09 -8.71 -8.86
CA LEU A 122 9.77 -7.79 -9.94
C LEU A 122 10.73 -7.97 -11.14
N LYS A 123 10.29 -7.52 -12.33
CA LYS A 123 11.17 -7.52 -13.51
C LYS A 123 12.27 -6.46 -13.33
N PRO A 124 13.48 -6.68 -13.89
CA PRO A 124 14.57 -5.71 -13.83
C PRO A 124 14.15 -4.29 -14.28
N ASP A 125 13.45 -4.19 -15.41
CA ASP A 125 12.97 -2.90 -15.95
C ASP A 125 11.98 -2.20 -14.99
N GLU A 126 11.14 -2.96 -14.27
CA GLU A 126 10.23 -2.40 -13.26
C GLU A 126 11.01 -1.88 -12.05
N ILE A 127 12.08 -2.57 -11.63
CA ILE A 127 12.92 -2.16 -10.50
C ILE A 127 13.68 -0.87 -10.83
N GLU A 128 14.22 -0.76 -12.04
CA GLU A 128 14.91 0.45 -12.49
C GLU A 128 13.97 1.65 -12.45
N ARG A 129 12.76 1.52 -13.01
CA ARG A 129 11.75 2.58 -12.95
C ARG A 129 11.34 2.94 -11.53
N VAL A 130 11.22 1.97 -10.62
CA VAL A 130 10.93 2.24 -9.20
C VAL A 130 12.03 3.08 -8.56
N LYS A 131 13.30 2.75 -8.82
CA LYS A 131 14.44 3.51 -8.29
C LYS A 131 14.46 4.92 -8.87
N GLU A 132 14.25 5.07 -10.17
CA GLU A 132 14.18 6.38 -10.82
C GLU A 132 13.13 7.27 -10.15
N ILE A 133 11.92 6.75 -9.94
CA ILE A 133 10.86 7.48 -9.23
C ILE A 133 11.28 7.81 -7.79
N TYR A 134 11.85 6.83 -7.07
CA TYR A 134 12.28 7.05 -5.68
C TYR A 134 13.32 8.15 -5.57
N PHE A 135 14.39 8.12 -6.37
CA PHE A 135 15.46 9.12 -6.29
C PHE A 135 15.09 10.48 -6.90
N GLN A 136 14.04 10.55 -7.73
CA GLN A 136 13.46 11.82 -8.16
C GLN A 136 12.63 12.49 -7.06
N GLN A 137 12.03 11.69 -6.17
CA GLN A 137 11.30 12.19 -5.01
C GLN A 137 12.26 12.70 -3.92
N LYS A 138 11.81 13.69 -3.16
CA LYS A 138 12.61 14.33 -2.09
C LYS A 138 12.56 13.53 -0.80
N HIS A 139 13.49 12.58 -0.65
CA HIS A 139 13.65 11.76 0.56
C HIS A 139 14.83 12.19 1.46
N ASP A 140 15.70 13.08 0.98
CA ASP A 140 16.98 13.39 1.64
C ASP A 140 16.80 14.17 2.94
N ASN A 141 15.96 15.21 2.93
CA ASN A 141 15.70 16.04 4.09
C ASN A 141 14.35 16.79 3.98
N LEU A 142 13.84 17.22 5.12
CA LEU A 142 12.56 17.96 5.20
C LEU A 142 12.61 19.31 4.47
N TYR A 143 13.77 19.98 4.42
CA TYR A 143 13.88 21.28 3.78
C TYR A 143 13.65 21.16 2.28
N GLU A 144 14.35 20.24 1.61
CA GLU A 144 14.17 19.99 0.17
C GLU A 144 12.77 19.49 -0.17
N TYR A 145 12.15 18.71 0.72
CA TYR A 145 10.76 18.29 0.56
C TYR A 145 9.79 19.50 0.51
N PHE A 146 9.95 20.47 1.42
CA PHE A 146 9.09 21.66 1.43
C PHE A 146 9.42 22.64 0.30
N ASP A 147 10.69 22.74 -0.10
CA ASP A 147 11.12 23.57 -1.23
C ASP A 147 10.46 23.12 -2.55
N ASP A 148 10.32 21.81 -2.76
CA ASP A 148 9.67 21.21 -3.93
C ASP A 148 8.14 21.42 -3.97
N LEU A 149 7.52 21.75 -2.83
CA LEU A 149 6.07 22.00 -2.71
C LEU A 149 5.67 23.46 -2.94
N LEU A 150 6.63 24.39 -2.98
CA LEU A 150 6.41 25.84 -3.11
C LEU A 150 6.49 26.30 -4.57
#